data_AF-A0A967BLV4-F1
#
_entry.id   AF-A0A967BLV4-F1
#
_cell.length_a   1.000
_cell.length_b   1.000
_cell.length_c   1.000
_cell.angle_alpha   90.00
_cell.angle_beta   90.00
_cell.angle_gamma   90.00
#
_symmetry.space_group_name_H-M   'P 1'
#
loop_
_entity.id
_entity.type
_entity.pdbx_description
1 polymer ?
#
loop_
_entity_poly.entity_id
_entity_poly.type
_entity_poly.pdbx_seq_one_letter_code
_entity_poly.pdbx_strand_id
1 'polypeptide(L)'
;MNKNFDSAIRLAAFDWLKEQTNIHGDVLPRNILAQDFYYNNQRVTLVGPQGIWKPKVIELPISITTIINGPYNDSDEDNGIFIYRYRGNDPNHYANVGLRKLMVRKIPLIYFHQIETNRYLVTWPVYLVGENKNNLSFIVVADNIVQTADIDVNTISEKQVEYRRSYSTILAKQRIHQNSFRERVLTAYDEQCTFCKLKHRELLDAAHIISDKEKEGQPIVANGLSLCKIHHAAFDTNILGVSPNYDIKVRNDILEEVDGPMLKYGLQSLNEKKIILPRNKTDWPDQDRLSTRYNKFLKL
;
A
#
# COMPACT_ATOMS: atom_id res chain seq x y z
N MET A 1 -7.40 -24.71 -22.73
CA MET A 1 -7.81 -25.05 -21.36
C MET A 1 -9.15 -24.41 -21.04
N ASN A 2 -9.93 -25.00 -20.12
CA ASN A 2 -11.28 -24.54 -19.77
C ASN A 2 -11.20 -23.13 -19.16
N LYS A 3 -11.85 -22.10 -19.73
CA LYS A 3 -11.82 -20.70 -19.22
C LYS A 3 -12.07 -20.62 -17.71
N ASN A 4 -12.93 -21.51 -17.22
CA ASN A 4 -13.29 -21.63 -15.81
C ASN A 4 -12.08 -22.00 -14.90
N PHE A 5 -11.10 -22.75 -15.42
CA PHE A 5 -9.93 -23.21 -14.68
C PHE A 5 -8.88 -22.10 -14.47
N ASP A 6 -8.59 -21.29 -15.50
CA ASP A 6 -7.68 -20.14 -15.38
C ASP A 6 -8.24 -19.10 -14.40
N SER A 7 -9.54 -18.78 -14.53
CA SER A 7 -10.23 -17.89 -13.59
C SER A 7 -10.18 -18.40 -12.16
N ALA A 8 -10.41 -19.70 -11.93
CA ALA A 8 -10.37 -20.27 -10.59
C ALA A 8 -8.97 -20.24 -9.96
N ILE A 9 -7.91 -20.48 -10.75
CA ILE A 9 -6.52 -20.34 -10.27
C ILE A 9 -6.19 -18.89 -9.89
N ARG A 10 -6.65 -17.91 -10.69
CA ARG A 10 -6.43 -16.49 -10.38
C ARG A 10 -7.16 -16.07 -9.11
N LEU A 11 -8.41 -16.50 -8.93
CA LEU A 11 -9.17 -16.25 -7.70
C LEU A 11 -8.47 -16.87 -6.49
N ALA A 12 -8.04 -18.13 -6.58
CA ALA A 12 -7.28 -18.78 -5.52
C ALA A 12 -5.96 -18.05 -5.19
N ALA A 13 -5.26 -17.55 -6.21
CA ALA A 13 -4.06 -16.73 -6.01
C ALA A 13 -4.37 -15.41 -5.29
N PHE A 14 -5.49 -14.76 -5.61
CA PHE A 14 -5.92 -13.51 -4.98
C PHE A 14 -6.33 -13.72 -3.52
N ASP A 15 -7.03 -14.82 -3.23
CA ASP A 15 -7.40 -15.18 -1.86
C ASP A 15 -6.16 -15.52 -1.02
N TRP A 16 -5.23 -16.29 -1.60
CA TRP A 16 -3.96 -16.59 -0.94
C TRP A 16 -3.16 -15.31 -0.64
N LEU A 17 -3.05 -14.40 -1.61
CA LEU A 17 -2.37 -13.11 -1.39
C LEU A 17 -3.07 -12.28 -0.31
N LYS A 18 -4.40 -12.27 -0.28
CA LYS A 18 -5.18 -11.59 0.76
C LYS A 18 -4.87 -12.13 2.15
N GLU A 19 -4.76 -13.45 2.30
CA GLU A 19 -4.32 -14.06 3.55
C GLU A 19 -2.90 -13.63 3.91
N GLN A 20 -1.96 -13.69 2.96
CA GLN A 20 -0.58 -13.29 3.21
C GLN A 20 -0.47 -11.81 3.60
N THR A 21 -1.21 -10.91 2.95
CA THR A 21 -1.18 -9.49 3.30
C THR A 21 -1.89 -9.17 4.60
N ASN A 22 -2.89 -9.97 5.01
CA ASN A 22 -3.48 -9.85 6.34
C ASN A 22 -2.48 -10.23 7.44
N ILE A 23 -1.58 -11.18 7.17
CA ILE A 23 -0.58 -11.65 8.14
C ILE A 23 0.65 -10.74 8.17
N HIS A 24 1.16 -10.38 6.99
CA HIS A 24 2.48 -9.75 6.83
C HIS A 24 2.43 -8.27 6.42
N GLY A 25 1.24 -7.74 6.13
CA GLY A 25 1.05 -6.44 5.48
C GLY A 25 1.18 -6.52 3.95
N ASP A 26 0.91 -5.42 3.26
CA ASP A 26 0.84 -5.38 1.79
C ASP A 26 2.19 -5.41 1.07
N VAL A 27 3.26 -5.27 1.85
CA VAL A 27 4.63 -5.43 1.39
C VAL A 27 5.12 -6.79 1.81
N LEU A 28 5.14 -7.71 0.85
CA LEU A 28 5.53 -9.09 1.08
C LEU A 28 7.01 -9.31 0.74
N PRO A 29 7.76 -10.04 1.59
CA PRO A 29 9.12 -10.42 1.25
C PRO A 29 9.14 -11.50 0.16
N ARG A 30 10.19 -11.49 -0.66
CA ARG A 30 10.32 -12.35 -1.85
C ARG A 30 10.22 -13.84 -1.55
N ASN A 31 10.66 -14.26 -0.37
CA ASN A 31 10.59 -15.65 0.09
C ASN A 31 9.15 -16.11 0.33
N ILE A 32 8.27 -15.26 0.86
CA ILE A 32 6.84 -15.55 1.00
C ILE A 32 6.20 -15.65 -0.38
N LEU A 33 6.45 -14.69 -1.27
CA LEU A 33 5.94 -14.75 -2.65
C LEU A 33 6.45 -15.97 -3.43
N ALA A 34 7.66 -16.45 -3.13
CA ALA A 34 8.24 -17.66 -3.72
C ALA A 34 7.61 -18.96 -3.20
N GLN A 35 6.85 -18.91 -2.10
CA GLN A 35 6.19 -20.09 -1.59
C GLN A 35 5.18 -20.60 -2.60
N ASP A 36 5.08 -21.93 -2.64
CA ASP A 36 4.15 -22.59 -3.52
C ASP A 36 2.76 -22.59 -2.88
N PHE A 37 1.76 -22.16 -3.64
CA PHE A 37 0.38 -22.47 -3.31
C PHE A 37 -0.12 -23.57 -4.25
N TYR A 38 -1.01 -24.41 -3.74
CA TYR A 38 -1.53 -25.56 -4.46
C TYR A 38 -3.00 -25.33 -4.80
N TYR A 39 -3.38 -25.55 -6.06
CA TYR A 39 -4.77 -25.55 -6.50
C TYR A 39 -5.06 -26.88 -7.19
N ASN A 40 -6.05 -27.63 -6.71
CA ASN A 40 -6.39 -28.99 -7.19
C ASN A 40 -5.14 -29.90 -7.33
N ASN A 41 -4.30 -29.94 -6.30
CA ASN A 41 -3.03 -30.68 -6.25
C ASN A 41 -1.98 -30.27 -7.30
N GLN A 42 -2.19 -29.17 -8.02
CA GLN A 42 -1.19 -28.60 -8.91
C GLN A 42 -0.48 -27.44 -8.24
N ARG A 43 0.85 -27.47 -8.31
CA ARG A 43 1.72 -26.38 -7.84
C ARG A 43 1.54 -25.16 -8.73
N VAL A 44 1.23 -24.01 -8.13
CA VAL A 44 1.12 -22.72 -8.80
C VAL A 44 2.13 -21.75 -8.19
N THR A 45 2.87 -21.05 -9.06
CA THR A 45 3.87 -20.06 -8.65
C THR A 45 3.47 -18.68 -9.10
N LEU A 46 3.59 -17.70 -8.21
CA LEU A 46 3.21 -16.30 -8.48
C LEU A 46 4.37 -15.45 -8.99
N VAL A 47 5.60 -15.86 -8.75
CA VAL A 47 6.81 -15.11 -9.11
C VAL A 47 7.87 -16.05 -9.65
N GLY A 48 8.78 -15.51 -10.47
CA GLY A 48 9.92 -16.24 -10.99
C GLY A 48 11.09 -15.32 -11.32
N PRO A 49 12.08 -15.79 -12.11
CA PRO A 49 13.23 -14.98 -12.51
C PRO A 49 12.91 -13.92 -13.57
N GLN A 50 11.68 -13.91 -14.09
CA GLN A 50 11.26 -13.01 -15.18
C GLN A 50 10.21 -12.03 -14.65
N GLY A 51 10.28 -10.78 -15.11
CA GLY A 51 9.30 -9.74 -14.74
C GLY A 51 7.87 -10.14 -15.11
N ILE A 52 7.65 -10.62 -16.34
CA ILE A 52 6.37 -11.19 -16.76
C ILE A 52 6.37 -12.69 -16.42
N TRP A 53 5.51 -13.11 -15.50
CA TRP A 53 5.49 -14.49 -15.02
C TRP A 53 4.24 -15.26 -15.44
N LYS A 54 4.48 -16.47 -15.96
CA LYS A 54 3.44 -17.39 -16.43
C LYS A 54 3.68 -18.79 -15.84
N PRO A 55 2.87 -19.25 -14.87
CA PRO A 55 3.00 -20.60 -14.35
C PRO A 55 2.65 -21.64 -15.42
N LYS A 56 3.11 -22.89 -15.22
CA LYS A 56 2.90 -23.99 -16.19
C LYS A 56 1.42 -24.38 -16.33
N VAL A 57 0.66 -24.23 -15.25
CA VAL A 57 -0.74 -24.67 -15.14
C VAL A 57 -1.75 -23.81 -15.90
N ILE A 58 -1.34 -22.62 -16.37
CA ILE A 58 -2.20 -21.70 -17.13
C ILE A 58 -1.52 -21.19 -18.41
N GLU A 59 -2.34 -20.71 -19.34
CA GLU A 59 -1.91 -20.29 -20.67
C GLU A 59 -1.42 -18.83 -20.73
N LEU A 60 -1.87 -17.97 -19.82
CA LEU A 60 -1.57 -16.53 -19.81
C LEU A 60 -0.82 -16.11 -18.54
N PRO A 61 -0.02 -15.02 -18.58
CA PRO A 61 0.69 -14.54 -17.40
C PRO A 61 -0.24 -14.35 -16.19
N ILE A 62 0.25 -14.67 -14.99
CA ILE A 62 -0.48 -14.46 -13.72
C ILE A 62 -0.03 -13.19 -13.01
N SER A 63 1.20 -12.75 -13.26
CA SER A 63 1.76 -11.57 -12.61
C SER A 63 2.79 -10.86 -13.48
N ILE A 64 3.00 -9.59 -13.12
CA ILE A 64 4.07 -8.74 -13.60
C ILE A 64 4.87 -8.22 -12.41
N THR A 65 6.17 -8.03 -12.59
CA THR A 65 7.09 -7.55 -11.55
C THR A 65 7.96 -6.44 -12.09
N THR A 66 8.07 -5.37 -11.32
CA THR A 66 9.00 -4.26 -11.51
C THR A 66 10.00 -4.26 -10.36
N ILE A 67 11.29 -4.07 -10.68
CA ILE A 67 12.41 -4.04 -9.74
C ILE A 67 13.02 -2.64 -9.66
N ILE A 68 13.51 -2.25 -8.48
CA ILE A 68 14.25 -0.98 -8.31
C ILE A 68 15.53 -1.04 -9.15
N ASN A 69 15.85 0.04 -9.85
CA ASN A 69 16.98 0.10 -10.79
C ASN A 69 16.94 -0.99 -11.87
N GLY A 70 15.74 -1.47 -12.23
CA GLY A 70 15.54 -2.26 -13.44
C GLY A 70 15.92 -1.44 -14.69
N PRO A 71 16.05 -2.08 -15.86
CA PRO A 71 16.42 -1.42 -17.12
C PRO A 71 15.38 -0.39 -17.62
N TYR A 72 14.34 -0.13 -16.84
CA TYR A 72 13.11 0.54 -17.19
C TYR A 72 12.70 1.46 -16.02
N ASN A 73 12.72 2.78 -16.26
CA ASN A 73 12.18 3.78 -15.33
C ASN A 73 10.64 3.68 -15.32
N ASP A 74 10.11 2.77 -14.52
CA ASP A 74 8.68 2.72 -14.22
C ASP A 74 8.42 3.84 -13.19
N SER A 75 7.90 4.98 -13.65
CA SER A 75 7.53 6.09 -12.78
C SER A 75 6.19 5.78 -12.08
N ASP A 76 6.15 5.96 -10.76
CA ASP A 76 4.92 6.02 -9.98
C ASP A 76 4.11 7.25 -10.44
N GLU A 77 3.33 7.09 -11.51
CA GLU A 77 2.33 8.07 -11.88
C GLU A 77 1.10 7.87 -10.98
N ASP A 78 0.96 8.82 -10.07
CA ASP A 78 -0.15 9.11 -9.18
C ASP A 78 -1.50 8.45 -9.57
N ASN A 79 -2.19 7.85 -8.57
CA ASN A 79 -3.56 7.32 -8.64
C ASN A 79 -3.80 5.87 -9.14
N GLY A 80 -2.84 4.95 -8.99
CA GLY A 80 -3.08 3.51 -9.24
C GLY A 80 -3.12 3.12 -10.72
N ILE A 81 -2.53 3.98 -11.56
CA ILE A 81 -2.18 3.73 -12.96
C ILE A 81 -0.68 3.49 -12.98
N PHE A 82 -0.23 2.45 -13.67
CA PHE A 82 1.18 2.10 -13.76
C PHE A 82 1.56 1.91 -15.23
N ILE A 83 2.75 2.38 -15.59
CA ILE A 83 3.34 2.11 -16.89
C ILE A 83 4.27 0.91 -16.73
N TYR A 84 3.97 -0.19 -17.42
CA TYR A 84 4.77 -1.42 -17.38
C TYR A 84 5.48 -1.62 -18.72
N ARG A 85 6.81 -1.63 -18.72
CA ARG A 85 7.58 -1.79 -19.96
C ARG A 85 7.57 -3.21 -20.48
N TYR A 86 7.72 -3.33 -21.78
CA TYR A 86 7.84 -4.60 -22.46
C TYR A 86 9.04 -5.35 -21.95
N ARG A 87 8.95 -6.68 -22.07
CA ARG A 87 10.14 -7.48 -22.03
C ARG A 87 10.95 -7.27 -23.31
N GLY A 88 12.11 -6.63 -23.18
CA GLY A 88 13.02 -6.37 -24.28
C GLY A 88 12.42 -5.41 -25.32
N ASN A 89 13.03 -5.38 -26.50
CA ASN A 89 12.66 -4.45 -27.57
C ASN A 89 11.78 -5.08 -28.66
N ASP A 90 11.38 -6.35 -28.50
CA ASP A 90 10.53 -7.06 -29.46
C ASP A 90 9.06 -7.06 -29.00
N PRO A 91 8.16 -6.32 -29.68
CA PRO A 91 6.72 -6.32 -29.39
C PRO A 91 6.04 -7.69 -29.52
N ASN A 92 6.65 -8.60 -30.28
CA ASN A 92 6.12 -9.93 -30.56
C ASN A 92 6.70 -11.03 -29.66
N HIS A 93 7.56 -10.65 -28.69
CA HIS A 93 8.03 -11.58 -27.69
C HIS A 93 6.83 -12.25 -26.99
N TYR A 94 6.88 -13.57 -26.81
CA TYR A 94 5.74 -14.39 -26.35
C TYR A 94 5.10 -13.85 -25.06
N ALA A 95 5.92 -13.29 -24.15
CA ALA A 95 5.45 -12.69 -22.90
C ALA A 95 4.61 -11.41 -23.13
N ASN A 96 5.07 -10.52 -24.01
CA ASN A 96 4.34 -9.29 -24.39
C ASN A 96 3.04 -9.65 -25.12
N VAL A 97 3.07 -10.66 -25.98
CA VAL A 97 1.86 -11.23 -26.61
C VAL A 97 0.90 -11.80 -25.56
N GLY A 98 1.42 -12.44 -24.52
CA GLY A 98 0.63 -12.92 -23.37
C GLY A 98 -0.08 -11.78 -22.63
N LEU A 99 0.62 -10.69 -22.34
CA LEU A 99 0.02 -9.49 -21.73
C LEU A 99 -1.04 -8.87 -22.64
N ARG A 100 -0.77 -8.75 -23.95
CA ARG A 100 -1.76 -8.25 -24.92
C ARG A 100 -3.03 -9.11 -24.97
N LYS A 101 -2.90 -10.43 -24.83
CA LYS A 101 -4.07 -11.34 -24.69
C LYS A 101 -4.84 -11.09 -23.40
N LEU A 102 -4.17 -10.84 -22.27
CA LEU A 102 -4.83 -10.45 -21.01
C LEU A 102 -5.59 -9.14 -21.18
N MET A 103 -4.98 -8.13 -21.82
CA MET A 103 -5.58 -6.82 -22.13
C MET A 103 -6.87 -6.98 -22.95
N VAL A 104 -6.79 -7.62 -24.12
CA VAL A 104 -7.96 -7.80 -25.02
C VAL A 104 -9.08 -8.59 -24.35
N ARG A 105 -8.73 -9.59 -23.53
CA ARG A 105 -9.70 -10.44 -22.84
C ARG A 105 -10.16 -9.88 -21.50
N LYS A 106 -9.61 -8.74 -21.07
CA LYS A 106 -9.84 -8.11 -19.76
C LYS A 106 -9.65 -9.09 -18.59
N ILE A 107 -8.60 -9.90 -18.65
CA ILE A 107 -8.28 -10.89 -17.62
C ILE A 107 -7.34 -10.24 -16.59
N PRO A 108 -7.66 -10.27 -15.28
CA PRO A 108 -6.84 -9.62 -14.27
C PRO A 108 -5.55 -10.40 -13.99
N LEU A 109 -4.55 -9.68 -13.47
CA LEU A 109 -3.28 -10.24 -12.99
C LEU A 109 -2.85 -9.57 -11.68
N ILE A 110 -1.70 -10.00 -11.15
CA ILE A 110 -1.06 -9.44 -9.95
C ILE A 110 0.08 -8.54 -10.37
N TYR A 111 0.24 -7.38 -9.73
CA TYR A 111 1.40 -6.53 -9.90
C TYR A 111 2.26 -6.51 -8.63
N PHE A 112 3.53 -6.87 -8.78
CA PHE A 112 4.55 -6.77 -7.75
C PHE A 112 5.47 -5.59 -8.04
N HIS A 113 5.39 -4.55 -7.22
CA HIS A 113 6.29 -3.40 -7.31
C HIS A 113 7.35 -3.49 -6.22
N GLN A 114 8.61 -3.66 -6.58
CA GLN A 114 9.69 -3.72 -5.60
C GLN A 114 9.89 -2.34 -4.96
N ILE A 115 9.75 -2.26 -3.64
CA ILE A 115 9.97 -1.01 -2.89
C ILE A 115 11.27 -1.02 -2.07
N GLU A 116 11.84 -2.21 -1.83
CA GLU A 116 13.17 -2.40 -1.24
C GLU A 116 13.75 -3.73 -1.75
N THR A 117 15.05 -3.94 -1.63
CA THR A 117 15.68 -5.26 -1.88
C THR A 117 14.88 -6.39 -1.23
N ASN A 118 14.38 -7.33 -2.05
CA ASN A 118 13.55 -8.46 -1.65
C ASN A 118 12.17 -8.12 -1.01
N ARG A 119 11.68 -6.88 -1.10
CA ARG A 119 10.34 -6.49 -0.62
C ARG A 119 9.49 -5.91 -1.73
N TYR A 120 8.26 -6.40 -1.84
CA TYR A 120 7.36 -6.06 -2.94
C TYR A 120 6.02 -5.60 -2.39
N LEU A 121 5.61 -4.40 -2.79
CA LEU A 121 4.23 -3.97 -2.71
C LEU A 121 3.40 -4.82 -3.68
N VAL A 122 2.35 -5.45 -3.16
CA VAL A 122 1.52 -6.37 -3.95
C VAL A 122 0.17 -5.74 -4.24
N THR A 123 -0.19 -5.64 -5.52
CA THR A 123 -1.46 -5.04 -5.97
C THR A 123 -2.24 -6.03 -6.84
N TRP A 124 -3.49 -6.31 -6.47
CA TRP A 124 -4.42 -7.14 -7.23
C TRP A 124 -5.88 -6.78 -6.88
N PRO A 125 -6.83 -7.03 -7.80
CA PRO A 125 -6.60 -7.33 -9.21
C PRO A 125 -6.09 -6.07 -9.96
N VAL A 126 -5.22 -6.27 -10.94
CA VAL A 126 -4.89 -5.21 -11.93
C VAL A 126 -5.22 -5.68 -13.35
N TYR A 127 -5.48 -4.74 -14.24
CA TYR A 127 -5.79 -4.96 -15.64
C TYR A 127 -4.86 -4.17 -16.53
N LEU A 128 -4.58 -4.74 -17.70
CA LEU A 128 -3.96 -4.00 -18.79
C LEU A 128 -5.08 -3.32 -19.57
N VAL A 129 -5.01 -1.99 -19.70
CA VAL A 129 -6.06 -1.17 -20.34
C VAL A 129 -5.59 -0.51 -21.63
N GLY A 130 -4.29 -0.50 -21.88
CA GLY A 130 -3.71 0.12 -23.07
C GLY A 130 -2.29 -0.35 -23.34
N GLU A 131 -1.83 -0.08 -24.56
CA GLU A 131 -0.53 -0.45 -25.07
C GLU A 131 0.04 0.70 -25.90
N ASN A 132 1.26 1.14 -25.58
CA ASN A 132 2.01 2.09 -26.39
C ASN A 132 3.20 1.36 -27.04
N LYS A 133 3.08 1.05 -28.33
CA LYS A 133 4.13 0.35 -29.09
C LYS A 133 5.36 1.22 -29.33
N ASN A 134 5.20 2.53 -29.42
CA ASN A 134 6.31 3.46 -29.63
C ASN A 134 7.21 3.52 -28.39
N ASN A 135 6.60 3.49 -27.20
CA ASN A 135 7.33 3.47 -25.92
C ASN A 135 7.59 2.05 -25.38
N LEU A 136 7.14 1.02 -26.12
CA LEU A 136 7.24 -0.38 -25.73
C LEU A 136 6.72 -0.61 -24.30
N SER A 137 5.48 -0.19 -24.03
CA SER A 137 4.88 -0.27 -22.70
C SER A 137 3.40 -0.61 -22.74
N PHE A 138 2.90 -1.05 -21.59
CA PHE A 138 1.49 -1.24 -21.30
C PHE A 138 1.04 -0.28 -20.19
N ILE A 139 -0.24 0.07 -20.20
CA ILE A 139 -0.89 0.79 -19.11
C ILE A 139 -1.61 -0.23 -18.24
N VAL A 140 -1.27 -0.26 -16.96
CA VAL A 140 -1.79 -1.17 -15.94
C VAL A 140 -2.62 -0.36 -14.94
N VAL A 141 -3.80 -0.85 -14.59
CA VAL A 141 -4.74 -0.15 -13.72
C VAL A 141 -5.32 -1.12 -12.69
N ALA A 142 -5.42 -0.71 -11.43
CA ALA A 142 -6.06 -1.53 -10.39
C ALA A 142 -7.61 -1.58 -10.57
N ASP A 143 -8.24 -2.73 -10.27
CA ASP A 143 -9.68 -3.01 -10.46
C ASP A 143 -10.61 -1.92 -9.92
N ASN A 144 -10.19 -1.31 -8.83
CA ASN A 144 -10.98 -0.28 -8.16
C ASN A 144 -11.17 1.02 -8.97
N ILE A 145 -10.39 1.19 -10.04
CA ILE A 145 -10.53 2.29 -11.01
C ILE A 145 -11.43 1.85 -12.18
N VAL A 146 -11.43 0.56 -12.51
CA VAL A 146 -12.21 -0.04 -13.61
C VAL A 146 -13.71 -0.12 -13.26
N GLN A 147 -14.06 -0.36 -11.99
CA GLN A 147 -15.47 -0.39 -11.55
C GLN A 147 -16.11 1.00 -11.44
N THR A 148 -15.30 2.05 -11.33
CA THR A 148 -15.77 3.44 -11.13
C THR A 148 -16.00 4.21 -12.42
N ALA A 149 -15.55 3.67 -13.54
CA ALA A 149 -15.80 4.23 -14.85
C ALA A 149 -16.49 3.13 -15.67
N ASP A 150 -17.66 3.41 -16.22
CA ASP A 150 -18.16 2.67 -17.38
C ASP A 150 -17.17 2.89 -18.53
N ILE A 151 -16.03 2.19 -18.50
CA ILE A 151 -14.98 2.31 -19.50
C ILE A 151 -15.41 1.51 -20.71
N ASP A 152 -16.00 2.19 -21.68
CA ASP A 152 -16.03 1.71 -23.07
C ASP A 152 -14.62 1.85 -23.66
N VAL A 153 -13.87 0.75 -23.58
CA VAL A 153 -12.42 0.63 -23.89
C VAL A 153 -12.09 0.93 -25.37
N ASN A 154 -13.10 1.08 -26.24
CA ASN A 154 -12.90 1.21 -27.68
C ASN A 154 -12.49 2.61 -28.16
N THR A 155 -12.43 3.62 -27.29
CA THR A 155 -12.23 5.03 -27.71
C THR A 155 -11.11 5.71 -26.93
N ILE A 156 -9.88 5.17 -26.99
CA ILE A 156 -8.72 5.85 -26.41
C ILE A 156 -7.76 6.23 -27.54
N SER A 157 -7.84 7.50 -27.97
CA SER A 157 -6.84 8.14 -28.83
C SER A 157 -5.81 8.88 -27.98
N GLU A 158 -4.61 9.03 -28.53
CA GLU A 158 -3.36 9.51 -27.91
C GLU A 158 -3.40 10.95 -27.34
N LYS A 159 -4.55 11.63 -27.30
CA LYS A 159 -4.70 13.01 -26.83
C LYS A 159 -5.52 13.21 -25.54
N GLN A 160 -5.97 12.14 -24.88
CA GLN A 160 -6.85 12.24 -23.70
C GLN A 160 -6.14 12.14 -22.33
N VAL A 161 -4.83 12.38 -22.27
CA VAL A 161 -4.06 12.33 -21.00
C VAL A 161 -4.29 13.58 -20.12
N GLU A 162 -4.90 14.67 -20.61
CA GLU A 162 -4.84 15.94 -19.88
C GLU A 162 -6.06 16.35 -19.04
N TYR A 163 -7.18 15.62 -19.06
CA TYR A 163 -8.31 15.99 -18.19
C TYR A 163 -9.13 14.77 -17.82
N ARG A 164 -9.16 14.42 -16.53
CA ARG A 164 -10.39 14.06 -15.77
C ARG A 164 -10.08 13.70 -14.32
N ARG A 165 -9.97 14.74 -13.49
CA ARG A 165 -10.42 14.70 -12.09
C ARG A 165 -11.93 14.54 -12.10
N SER A 166 -12.48 13.54 -11.41
CA SER A 166 -13.55 13.69 -10.41
C SER A 166 -14.24 12.35 -10.12
N TYR A 167 -14.33 12.06 -8.82
CA TYR A 167 -15.33 11.22 -8.15
C TYR A 167 -15.43 9.74 -8.56
N SER A 168 -14.74 8.90 -7.77
CA SER A 168 -15.29 7.71 -7.08
C SER A 168 -14.17 7.06 -6.26
N THR A 169 -13.56 7.86 -5.39
CA THR A 169 -12.18 7.65 -4.90
C THR A 169 -12.13 7.27 -3.42
N ILE A 170 -13.16 6.62 -2.86
CA ILE A 170 -13.30 6.58 -1.39
C ILE A 170 -12.86 5.25 -0.75
N LEU A 171 -13.13 4.08 -1.35
CA LEU A 171 -12.87 2.81 -0.65
C LEU A 171 -11.54 2.12 -1.03
N ALA A 172 -11.05 2.36 -2.24
CA ALA A 172 -9.81 1.75 -2.73
C ALA A 172 -8.58 2.64 -2.64
N LYS A 173 -8.80 3.95 -2.78
CA LYS A 173 -7.83 4.98 -2.45
C LYS A 173 -7.36 4.83 -1.00
N GLN A 174 -8.25 4.35 -0.13
CA GLN A 174 -7.96 4.13 1.28
C GLN A 174 -7.00 2.96 1.50
N ARG A 175 -7.11 1.80 0.83
CA ARG A 175 -6.18 0.66 1.03
C ARG A 175 -4.78 0.89 0.44
N ILE A 176 -4.67 1.27 -0.84
CA ILE A 176 -3.34 1.40 -1.49
C ILE A 176 -2.56 2.60 -0.90
N HIS A 177 -3.23 3.70 -0.53
CA HIS A 177 -2.56 4.80 0.15
C HIS A 177 -2.31 4.57 1.65
N GLN A 178 -3.21 3.91 2.40
CA GLN A 178 -2.94 3.62 3.82
C GLN A 178 -1.82 2.58 3.98
N ASN A 179 -1.67 1.65 3.04
CA ASN A 179 -0.70 0.56 3.17
C ASN A 179 0.72 1.01 2.77
N SER A 180 0.88 1.81 1.71
CA SER A 180 2.16 2.50 1.44
C SER A 180 2.52 3.54 2.51
N PHE A 181 1.53 4.24 3.06
CA PHE A 181 1.71 5.17 4.18
C PHE A 181 2.19 4.46 5.44
N ARG A 182 1.55 3.36 5.83
CA ARG A 182 1.94 2.58 7.00
C ARG A 182 3.39 2.15 6.90
N GLU A 183 3.78 1.58 5.77
CA GLU A 183 5.15 1.10 5.57
C GLU A 183 6.18 2.22 5.61
N ARG A 184 5.91 3.34 4.94
CA ARG A 184 6.77 4.52 4.98
C ARG A 184 6.90 5.10 6.39
N VAL A 185 5.79 5.19 7.14
CA VAL A 185 5.79 5.68 8.52
C VAL A 185 6.58 4.72 9.41
N LEU A 186 6.26 3.42 9.43
CA LEU A 186 6.99 2.48 10.28
C LEU A 186 8.49 2.48 9.99
N THR A 187 8.87 2.55 8.70
CA THR A 187 10.27 2.59 8.28
C THR A 187 10.96 3.87 8.77
N ALA A 188 10.32 5.03 8.64
CA ALA A 188 10.87 6.32 9.11
C ALA A 188 11.11 6.34 10.62
N TYR A 189 10.30 5.62 11.39
CA TYR A 189 10.43 5.49 12.85
C TYR A 189 11.27 4.28 13.30
N ASP A 190 12.06 3.66 12.43
CA ASP A 190 12.86 2.46 12.74
C ASP A 190 12.02 1.29 13.33
N GLU A 191 10.81 1.11 12.82
CA GLU A 191 9.86 0.06 13.23
C GLU A 191 9.61 0.05 14.74
N GLN A 192 9.45 1.23 15.36
CA GLN A 192 9.16 1.37 16.78
C GLN A 192 7.97 2.31 17.06
N CYS A 193 7.28 2.09 18.17
CA CYS A 193 6.29 3.04 18.66
C CYS A 193 6.99 4.35 19.08
N THR A 194 6.52 5.50 18.58
CA THR A 194 7.09 6.81 18.89
C THR A 194 6.88 7.23 20.35
N PHE A 195 5.89 6.66 21.06
CA PHE A 195 5.64 6.97 22.47
C PHE A 195 6.42 6.07 23.44
N CYS A 196 6.49 4.76 23.19
CA CYS A 196 7.03 3.80 24.15
C CYS A 196 8.20 2.95 23.66
N LYS A 197 8.68 3.17 22.43
CA LYS A 197 9.82 2.45 21.83
C LYS A 197 9.58 0.95 21.64
N LEU A 198 8.35 0.46 21.69
CA LEU A 198 8.03 -0.95 21.38
C LEU A 198 8.46 -1.28 19.94
N LYS A 199 9.34 -2.28 19.76
CA LYS A 199 9.92 -2.69 18.46
C LYS A 199 9.34 -4.01 17.93
N HIS A 200 8.03 -4.18 18.04
CA HIS A 200 7.33 -5.35 17.53
C HIS A 200 6.38 -4.90 16.44
N ARG A 201 6.82 -5.05 15.19
CA ARG A 201 6.17 -4.51 13.99
C ARG A 201 4.71 -4.93 13.84
N GLU A 202 4.36 -6.13 14.28
CA GLU A 202 3.02 -6.71 14.27
C GLU A 202 2.06 -5.96 15.21
N LEU A 203 2.61 -5.32 16.25
CA LEU A 203 1.87 -4.52 17.23
C LEU A 203 1.84 -3.03 16.87
N LEU A 204 2.45 -2.64 15.73
CA LEU A 204 2.53 -1.25 15.28
C LEU A 204 1.54 -0.94 14.16
N ASP A 205 1.03 0.28 14.19
CA ASP A 205 0.22 0.91 13.17
C ASP A 205 0.79 2.30 12.82
N ALA A 206 0.33 2.86 11.71
CA ALA A 206 0.55 4.26 11.38
C ALA A 206 -0.73 5.05 11.63
N ALA A 207 -0.70 5.91 12.63
CA ALA A 207 -1.76 6.84 12.94
C ALA A 207 -1.59 8.12 12.13
N HIS A 208 -2.69 8.64 11.58
CA HIS A 208 -2.69 9.97 10.96
C HIS A 208 -2.77 11.04 12.04
N ILE A 209 -1.97 12.10 11.91
CA ILE A 209 -2.10 13.30 12.76
C ILE A 209 -3.38 14.03 12.41
N ILE A 210 -3.58 14.33 11.12
CA ILE A 210 -4.83 14.83 10.55
C ILE A 210 -5.49 13.68 9.79
N SER A 211 -6.73 13.36 10.15
CA SER A 211 -7.50 12.26 9.55
C SER A 211 -7.50 12.37 8.03
N ASP A 212 -7.37 11.20 7.38
CA ASP A 212 -7.47 11.00 5.94
C ASP A 212 -8.78 11.50 5.31
N LYS A 213 -9.82 11.76 6.13
CA LYS A 213 -11.10 12.34 5.71
C LYS A 213 -11.08 13.86 5.62
N GLU A 214 -10.06 14.52 6.18
CA GLU A 214 -9.95 15.98 6.20
C GLU A 214 -9.12 16.50 5.03
N LYS A 215 -9.31 17.79 4.66
CA LYS A 215 -8.64 18.42 3.51
C LYS A 215 -7.12 18.27 3.53
N GLU A 216 -6.53 18.33 4.72
CA GLU A 216 -5.09 18.20 4.89
C GLU A 216 -4.64 16.76 5.16
N GLY A 217 -5.52 15.75 5.23
CA GLY A 217 -5.24 14.36 5.62
C GLY A 217 -4.35 13.52 4.69
N GLN A 218 -3.41 14.13 3.98
CA GLN A 218 -2.54 13.47 3.02
C GLN A 218 -1.73 12.31 3.66
N PRO A 219 -1.59 11.16 2.96
CA PRO A 219 -0.86 9.98 3.42
C PRO A 219 0.66 10.15 3.23
N ILE A 220 1.24 11.15 3.89
CA ILE A 220 2.69 11.46 3.88
C ILE A 220 3.30 11.22 5.26
N VAL A 221 4.58 10.84 5.33
CA VAL A 221 5.25 10.50 6.61
C VAL A 221 5.15 11.62 7.65
N ALA A 222 5.27 12.89 7.22
CA ALA A 222 5.11 14.05 8.10
C ALA A 222 3.68 14.21 8.69
N ASN A 223 2.68 13.51 8.16
CA ASN A 223 1.33 13.40 8.72
C ASN A 223 1.12 12.09 9.52
N GLY A 224 2.18 11.32 9.77
CA GLY A 224 2.11 9.99 10.35
C GLY A 224 2.90 9.82 11.63
N LEU A 225 2.32 9.07 12.56
CA LEU A 225 2.98 8.60 13.78
C LEU A 225 2.98 7.06 13.80
N SER A 226 4.14 6.46 14.01
CA SER A 226 4.24 5.02 14.28
C SER A 226 3.83 4.74 15.73
N LEU A 227 2.69 4.09 15.97
CA LEU A 227 2.15 3.85 17.31
C LEU A 227 1.83 2.38 17.51
N CYS A 228 1.99 1.87 18.74
CA CYS A 228 1.45 0.55 19.06
C CYS A 228 -0.08 0.58 19.16
N LYS A 229 -0.74 -0.58 19.06
CA LYS A 229 -2.21 -0.69 19.08
C LYS A 229 -2.89 0.14 20.18
N ILE A 230 -2.32 0.13 21.38
CA ILE A 230 -2.86 0.86 22.53
C ILE A 230 -2.69 2.37 22.36
N HIS A 231 -1.48 2.83 22.02
CA HIS A 231 -1.22 4.27 21.85
C HIS A 231 -1.94 4.84 20.63
N HIS A 232 -2.13 4.05 19.59
CA HIS A 232 -2.93 4.42 18.42
C HIS A 232 -4.38 4.69 18.85
N ALA A 233 -5.02 3.73 19.53
CA ALA A 233 -6.39 3.91 20.02
C ALA A 233 -6.52 5.09 21.00
N ALA A 234 -5.55 5.27 21.90
CA ALA A 234 -5.54 6.36 22.86
C ALA A 234 -5.35 7.74 22.19
N PHE A 235 -4.54 7.82 21.14
CA PHE A 235 -4.35 9.05 20.38
C PHE A 235 -5.60 9.41 19.55
N ASP A 236 -6.21 8.43 18.89
CA ASP A 236 -7.42 8.64 18.07
C ASP A 236 -8.61 9.10 18.91
N THR A 237 -8.77 8.52 20.10
CA THR A 237 -9.83 8.85 21.05
C THR A 237 -9.55 10.09 21.91
N ASN A 238 -8.44 10.80 21.66
CA ASN A 238 -8.00 11.99 22.41
C ASN A 238 -7.75 11.74 23.91
N ILE A 239 -7.39 10.52 24.30
CA ILE A 239 -6.80 10.24 25.61
C ILE A 239 -5.36 10.79 25.65
N LEU A 240 -4.65 10.66 24.53
CA LEU A 240 -3.31 11.23 24.33
C LEU A 240 -3.36 12.30 23.23
N GLY A 241 -2.63 13.39 23.44
CA GLY A 241 -2.33 14.42 22.45
C GLY A 241 -0.83 14.61 22.28
N VAL A 242 -0.42 15.21 21.17
CA VAL A 242 0.99 15.59 20.92
C VAL A 242 1.02 17.07 20.54
N SER A 243 1.78 17.87 21.28
CA SER A 243 1.93 19.30 21.04
C SER A 243 2.80 19.58 19.80
N PRO A 244 2.77 20.80 19.23
CA PRO A 244 3.70 21.22 18.17
C PRO A 244 5.19 21.14 18.56
N ASN A 245 5.47 21.12 19.87
CA ASN A 245 6.82 20.97 20.43
C ASN A 245 7.19 19.50 20.70
N TYR A 246 6.39 18.57 20.17
CA TYR A 246 6.56 17.12 20.25
C TYR A 246 6.37 16.53 21.65
N ASP A 247 5.70 17.26 22.55
CA ASP A 247 5.40 16.79 23.90
C ASP A 247 4.08 16.02 23.92
N ILE A 248 4.08 14.85 24.54
CA ILE A 248 2.88 14.05 24.79
C ILE A 248 2.11 14.69 25.94
N LYS A 249 0.79 14.76 25.80
CA LYS A 249 -0.11 15.20 26.86
C LYS A 249 -1.21 14.18 27.06
N VAL A 250 -1.51 13.88 28.32
CA VAL A 250 -2.58 12.96 28.71
C VAL A 250 -3.78 13.81 29.13
N ARG A 251 -5.00 13.40 28.76
CA ARG A 251 -6.22 14.09 29.18
C ARG A 251 -6.35 14.07 30.71
N ASN A 252 -6.85 15.15 31.30
CA ASN A 252 -6.74 15.37 32.75
C ASN A 252 -7.54 14.35 33.59
N ASP A 253 -8.73 13.97 33.14
CA ASP A 253 -9.55 12.90 33.75
C ASP A 253 -8.79 11.56 33.82
N ILE A 254 -8.04 11.23 32.76
CA ILE A 254 -7.21 10.01 32.69
C ILE A 254 -6.01 10.09 33.62
N LEU A 255 -5.49 11.29 33.92
CA LEU A 255 -4.41 11.46 34.91
C LEU A 255 -4.89 11.29 36.35
N GLU A 256 -6.15 11.65 36.63
CA GLU A 256 -6.75 11.55 37.96
C GLU A 256 -7.32 10.14 38.24
N GLU A 257 -7.60 9.37 37.19
CA GLU A 257 -8.09 8.00 37.29
C GLU A 257 -7.06 7.06 37.97
N VAL A 258 -7.55 6.21 38.88
CA VAL A 258 -6.75 5.19 39.56
C VAL A 258 -7.15 3.82 39.02
N ASP A 259 -6.27 3.22 38.24
CA ASP A 259 -6.44 1.88 37.65
C ASP A 259 -5.11 1.09 37.73
N GLY A 260 -5.06 -0.06 37.05
CA GLY A 260 -3.93 -0.97 37.01
C GLY A 260 -2.66 -0.41 36.36
N PRO A 261 -1.58 -1.23 36.34
CA PRO A 261 -0.26 -0.83 35.88
C PRO A 261 -0.24 -0.37 34.42
N MET A 262 -1.17 -0.85 33.60
CA MET A 262 -1.26 -0.47 32.19
C MET A 262 -1.64 1.02 32.05
N LEU A 263 -2.65 1.49 32.78
CA LEU A 263 -3.01 2.92 32.79
C LEU A 263 -1.85 3.76 33.30
N LYS A 264 -1.27 3.38 34.44
CA LYS A 264 -0.20 4.13 35.11
C LYS A 264 1.06 4.24 34.27
N TYR A 265 1.63 3.11 33.87
CA TYR A 265 2.93 3.08 33.20
C TYR A 265 2.80 3.20 31.68
N GLY A 266 1.72 2.68 31.10
CA GLY A 266 1.51 2.69 29.67
C GLY A 266 0.88 3.96 29.12
N LEU A 267 0.12 4.74 29.92
CA LEU A 267 -0.53 5.99 29.47
C LEU A 267 -0.12 7.19 30.32
N GLN A 268 -0.46 7.21 31.61
CA GLN A 268 -0.24 8.37 32.49
C GLN A 268 1.23 8.80 32.55
N SER A 269 2.16 7.84 32.63
CA SER A 269 3.60 8.13 32.68
C SER A 269 4.17 8.77 31.41
N LEU A 270 3.41 8.79 30.31
CA LEU A 270 3.80 9.46 29.08
C LEU A 270 3.59 10.98 29.13
N ASN A 271 2.82 11.48 30.10
CA ASN A 271 2.55 12.90 30.20
C ASN A 271 3.85 13.70 30.25
N GLU A 272 3.92 14.74 29.43
CA GLU A 272 5.06 15.67 29.27
C GLU A 272 6.34 15.07 28.70
N LYS A 273 6.36 13.78 28.36
CA LYS A 273 7.48 13.18 27.63
C LYS A 273 7.48 13.62 26.17
N LYS A 274 8.65 13.65 25.54
CA LYS A 274 8.75 13.87 24.10
C LYS A 274 8.53 12.58 23.32
N ILE A 275 7.89 12.70 22.16
CA ILE A 275 7.81 11.62 21.18
C ILE A 275 9.20 11.35 20.58
N ILE A 276 9.44 10.11 20.17
CA ILE A 276 10.67 9.71 19.48
C ILE A 276 10.53 10.07 18.00
N LEU A 277 11.35 11.01 17.53
CA LEU A 277 11.30 11.48 16.16
C LEU A 277 12.01 10.54 15.18
N PRO A 278 11.61 10.53 13.89
CA PRO A 278 12.36 9.88 12.82
C PRO A 278 13.81 10.38 12.72
N ARG A 279 14.70 9.53 12.18
CA ARG A 279 16.11 9.92 11.98
C ARG A 279 16.26 11.08 11.01
N ASN A 280 15.48 11.07 9.93
CA ASN A 280 15.50 12.11 8.90
C ASN A 280 14.55 13.24 9.31
N LYS A 281 15.06 14.48 9.30
CA LYS A 281 14.25 15.67 9.65
C LYS A 281 13.10 15.92 8.69
N THR A 282 13.22 15.53 7.42
CA THR A 282 12.16 15.65 6.41
C THR A 282 10.96 14.76 6.70
N ASP A 283 11.16 13.72 7.51
CA ASP A 283 10.12 12.77 7.90
C ASP A 283 9.48 13.12 9.26
N TRP A 284 9.95 14.19 9.91
CA TRP A 284 9.39 14.61 11.20
C TRP A 284 7.91 14.97 11.08
N PRO A 285 7.10 14.71 12.12
CA PRO A 285 5.74 15.21 12.21
C PRO A 285 5.68 16.71 11.95
N ASP A 286 4.83 17.10 11.02
CA ASP A 286 4.62 18.50 10.70
C ASP A 286 3.98 19.23 11.90
N GLN A 287 4.58 20.36 12.27
CA GLN A 287 4.19 21.08 13.48
C GLN A 287 2.83 21.77 13.35
N ASP A 288 2.43 22.18 12.14
CA ASP A 288 1.13 22.83 11.91
C ASP A 288 -0.01 21.81 11.97
N ARG A 289 0.24 20.59 11.47
CA ARG A 289 -0.67 19.44 11.63
C ARG A 289 -0.84 19.05 13.09
N LEU A 290 0.27 18.97 13.82
CA LEU A 290 0.26 18.72 15.26
C LEU A 290 -0.51 19.82 15.99
N SER A 291 -0.27 21.09 15.66
CA SER A 291 -0.99 22.24 16.24
C SER A 291 -2.49 22.13 16.04
N THR A 292 -2.91 21.84 14.81
CA THR A 292 -4.32 21.66 14.46
C THR A 292 -4.97 20.51 15.22
N ARG A 293 -4.30 19.34 15.27
CA ARG A 293 -4.79 18.17 16.01
C ARG A 293 -4.82 18.40 17.52
N TYR A 294 -3.79 19.05 18.06
CA TYR A 294 -3.65 19.35 19.48
C TYR A 294 -4.69 20.37 19.96
N ASN A 295 -5.01 21.37 19.15
CA ASN A 295 -6.10 22.30 19.44
C ASN A 295 -7.47 21.62 19.52
N LYS A 296 -7.68 20.51 18.80
CA LYS A 296 -8.89 19.67 18.96
C LYS A 296 -8.86 18.90 20.28
N PHE A 297 -7.69 18.36 20.65
CA PHE A 297 -7.48 17.67 21.93
C PHE A 297 -7.76 18.59 23.15
N LEU A 298 -7.30 19.85 23.11
CA LEU A 298 -7.49 20.81 24.20
C LEU A 298 -8.95 21.28 24.43
N LYS A 299 -9.87 20.98 23.50
CA LYS A 299 -11.28 21.38 23.60
C LYS A 299 -12.17 20.33 24.29
N LEU A 300 -11.57 19.25 24.76
CA LEU A 300 -12.21 18.13 25.46
C LEU A 300 -11.92 18.21 26.95
#